data_AF-A0A346Y794-F1
#
_entry.id   AF-A0A346Y794-F1
#
_cell.length_a   1.000
_cell.length_b   1.000
_cell.length_c   1.000
_cell.angle_alpha   90.00
_cell.angle_beta   90.00
_cell.angle_gamma   90.00
#
_symmetry.space_group_name_H-M   'P 1'
#
loop_
_entity.id
_entity.type
_entity.pdbx_description
1 polymer ?
#
loop_
_entity_poly.entity_id
_entity_poly.type
_entity_poly.pdbx_seq_one_letter_code
_entity_poly.pdbx_strand_id
1 'polypeptide(L)'
;MSGPIATGRGTAEDSPDRYPPISAIDSYPYWKRPDPYWAAGYWSAPAVFSPRFTEHRDVDELTDATLWVQTTDLLDPASDEGAKAMRTCLRSPSVHRILSILDGLHHANTAQLVAWSASSASNRSLRFVPMFDVGLVERGRYAAGHKHVGKQTYLWKLHDGKPIRRYTGLLPPDTARRIFANLPPRHHAGGPHARHDLLTVEASLRLMEVQPAWIAASPEHATGPVALTNDKDDPGHYTGDIALWRDDGLRVVIEVCASRNLDHHAAKMEKWASWLAGRSIDDTGVVVVFLNAHRDNHRHVAGQLRKMHAEIISPGTLRRHSGQRPLADPEAVQRARSQVMVAAWEDWFPPHHAVSESAVDLVCAYTANGKTWGTVSLADAAAYPFRPTITAPKPHDWLLTPPWAGQAPLTTPNVA
;
A
#
# COMPACT_ATOMS: atom_id res chain seq x y z
N MET A 1 69.33 13.77 6.50
CA MET A 1 68.47 14.83 5.95
C MET A 1 67.49 14.16 5.03
N SER A 2 66.28 13.89 5.53
CA SER A 2 65.22 13.19 4.82
C SER A 2 63.99 14.08 4.98
N GLY A 3 63.59 14.75 3.90
CA GLY A 3 62.47 15.68 3.91
C GLY A 3 61.12 14.96 4.01
N PRO A 4 60.11 15.57 4.63
CA PRO A 4 58.78 14.97 4.75
C PRO A 4 58.02 15.08 3.42
N ILE A 5 57.38 13.97 3.04
CA ILE A 5 56.48 13.87 1.90
C ILE A 5 55.15 14.55 2.26
N ALA A 6 54.71 15.43 1.36
CA ALA A 6 53.49 16.22 1.44
C ALA A 6 52.23 15.37 1.61
N THR A 7 51.34 15.85 2.48
CA THR A 7 49.98 15.35 2.70
C THR A 7 49.08 15.70 1.51
N GLY A 8 48.85 14.71 0.65
CA GLY A 8 47.85 14.77 -0.41
C GLY A 8 46.44 14.48 0.10
N ARG A 9 45.49 15.31 -0.33
CA ARG A 9 44.04 15.24 -0.10
C ARG A 9 43.40 13.97 -0.69
N GLY A 10 42.31 13.55 -0.05
CA GLY A 10 41.20 12.78 -0.62
C GLY A 10 40.77 11.65 0.31
N THR A 11 39.50 11.36 0.55
CA THR A 11 38.21 11.94 0.16
C THR A 11 37.18 11.29 1.10
N ALA A 12 36.05 11.96 1.31
CA ALA A 12 34.91 11.44 2.06
C ALA A 12 34.38 10.13 1.47
N GLU A 13 34.71 9.00 2.07
CA GLU A 13 34.00 7.72 1.93
C GLU A 13 33.92 7.09 3.32
N ASP A 14 32.70 7.04 3.86
CA ASP A 14 32.21 6.10 4.91
C ASP A 14 31.09 6.75 5.76
N SER A 15 30.02 7.17 5.09
CA SER A 15 28.70 7.18 5.72
C SER A 15 27.75 6.36 4.85
N PRO A 16 27.13 5.28 5.36
CA PRO A 16 26.14 4.49 4.63
C PRO A 16 24.82 5.22 4.35
N ASP A 17 24.70 6.50 4.74
CA ASP A 17 23.41 7.20 4.90
C ASP A 17 23.15 8.37 3.94
N ARG A 18 23.82 8.48 2.79
CA ARG A 18 23.45 9.49 1.78
C ARG A 18 23.32 8.90 0.38
N TYR A 19 22.10 8.51 0.03
CA TYR A 19 21.67 8.35 -1.35
C TYR A 19 21.90 9.65 -2.15
N PRO A 20 22.20 9.56 -3.46
CA PRO A 20 22.40 10.75 -4.27
C PRO A 20 21.16 11.66 -4.25
N PRO A 21 21.34 13.00 -4.24
CA PRO A 21 20.23 13.94 -4.27
C PRO A 21 19.34 13.73 -5.50
N ILE A 22 18.02 13.84 -5.27
CA ILE A 22 16.90 13.50 -6.16
C ILE A 22 16.77 14.43 -7.38
N SER A 23 17.80 15.20 -7.75
CA SER A 23 17.68 16.19 -8.83
C SER A 23 17.70 15.61 -10.25
N ALA A 24 17.69 14.28 -10.44
CA ALA A 24 17.74 13.66 -11.76
C ALA A 24 17.06 12.27 -11.88
N ILE A 25 16.31 11.82 -10.87
CA ILE A 25 15.52 10.58 -11.05
C ILE A 25 14.28 10.97 -11.85
N ASP A 26 14.09 10.34 -13.00
CA ASP A 26 12.83 10.31 -13.74
C ASP A 26 11.71 9.77 -12.81
N SER A 27 11.20 10.64 -11.94
CA SER A 27 10.06 10.31 -11.09
C SER A 27 8.89 9.97 -12.00
N TYR A 28 8.09 9.02 -11.56
CA TYR A 28 6.90 8.59 -12.28
C TYR A 28 5.68 9.11 -11.52
N PRO A 29 5.43 10.43 -11.57
CA PRO A 29 4.38 11.09 -10.79
C PRO A 29 3.00 10.59 -11.21
N TYR A 30 1.98 10.87 -10.39
CA TYR A 30 0.62 10.39 -10.62
C TYR A 30 0.07 10.68 -12.01
N TRP A 31 0.40 11.82 -12.61
CA TRP A 31 -0.08 12.19 -13.96
C TRP A 31 0.61 11.45 -15.12
N LYS A 32 1.68 10.68 -14.83
CA LYS A 32 2.34 9.80 -15.80
C LYS A 32 2.03 8.32 -15.57
N ARG A 33 1.52 7.94 -14.40
CA ARG A 33 1.13 6.55 -14.06
C ARG A 33 -0.22 6.20 -14.70
N PRO A 34 -0.46 4.94 -15.08
CA PRO A 34 -1.83 4.50 -15.39
C PRO A 34 -2.75 4.75 -14.19
N ASP A 35 -3.95 5.26 -14.45
CA ASP A 35 -4.98 5.42 -13.44
C ASP A 35 -5.87 4.17 -13.38
N PRO A 36 -5.69 3.27 -12.38
CA PRO A 36 -6.47 2.03 -12.32
C PRO A 36 -7.97 2.28 -12.08
N TYR A 37 -8.35 3.41 -11.49
CA TYR A 37 -9.75 3.74 -11.28
C TYR A 37 -10.46 4.11 -12.58
N TRP A 38 -9.84 4.97 -13.38
CA TRP A 38 -10.44 5.49 -14.61
C TRP A 38 -10.19 4.59 -15.84
N ALA A 39 -9.18 3.72 -15.81
CA ALA A 39 -8.89 2.83 -16.91
C ALA A 39 -9.89 1.67 -16.99
N ALA A 40 -10.88 1.80 -17.88
CA ALA A 40 -11.96 0.82 -18.08
C ALA A 40 -11.47 -0.64 -18.25
N GLY A 41 -10.28 -0.83 -18.84
CA GLY A 41 -9.69 -2.15 -19.04
C GLY A 41 -9.33 -2.91 -17.76
N TYR A 42 -9.16 -2.22 -16.64
CA TYR A 42 -8.98 -2.88 -15.34
C TYR A 42 -10.28 -3.50 -14.83
N TRP A 43 -11.43 -2.96 -15.24
CA TRP A 43 -12.75 -3.27 -14.68
C TRP A 43 -13.55 -4.29 -15.51
N SER A 44 -13.27 -4.40 -16.80
CA SER A 44 -14.01 -5.26 -17.74
C SER A 44 -13.58 -6.72 -17.76
N ALA A 45 -12.33 -7.03 -17.40
CA ALA A 45 -11.81 -8.40 -17.43
C ALA A 45 -10.92 -8.69 -16.20
N PRO A 46 -10.81 -9.96 -15.74
CA PRO A 46 -9.78 -10.34 -14.79
C PRO A 46 -8.39 -10.19 -15.43
N ALA A 47 -7.38 -9.88 -14.61
CA ALA A 47 -6.00 -9.91 -15.08
C ALA A 47 -5.61 -11.35 -15.45
N VAL A 48 -4.98 -11.53 -16.60
CA VAL A 48 -4.44 -12.83 -17.01
C VAL A 48 -2.97 -12.85 -16.68
N PHE A 49 -2.63 -13.70 -15.73
CA PHE A 49 -1.28 -13.86 -15.25
C PHE A 49 -0.54 -14.95 -16.06
N SER A 50 0.79 -14.88 -16.11
CA SER A 50 1.62 -15.92 -16.73
C SER A 50 1.24 -17.32 -16.22
N PRO A 51 1.39 -18.40 -17.02
CA PRO A 51 0.99 -19.77 -16.65
C PRO A 51 1.59 -20.25 -15.32
N ARG A 52 2.77 -19.71 -14.96
CA ARG A 52 3.43 -19.94 -13.67
C ARG A 52 2.52 -19.61 -12.47
N PHE A 53 1.58 -18.66 -12.63
CA PHE A 53 0.58 -18.32 -11.61
C PHE A 53 -0.64 -19.24 -11.60
N THR A 54 -0.89 -19.95 -12.70
CA THR A 54 -2.06 -20.82 -12.90
C THR A 54 -1.76 -22.25 -12.47
N GLU A 55 -0.49 -22.68 -12.45
CA GLU A 55 -0.06 -24.03 -12.03
C GLU A 55 -0.44 -24.42 -10.58
N HIS A 56 -0.98 -23.51 -9.78
CA HIS A 56 -1.45 -23.79 -8.41
C HIS A 56 -2.98 -23.70 -8.23
N ARG A 57 -3.76 -23.59 -9.30
CA ARG A 57 -5.21 -23.85 -9.30
C ARG A 57 -5.51 -24.83 -10.43
N ASP A 58 -5.60 -26.11 -10.09
CA ASP A 58 -6.04 -27.25 -10.91
C ASP A 58 -6.04 -27.00 -12.43
N VAL A 59 -4.93 -27.39 -13.06
CA VAL A 59 -4.69 -27.31 -14.51
C VAL A 59 -5.70 -28.15 -15.32
N ASP A 60 -6.51 -28.98 -14.67
CA ASP A 60 -7.49 -29.87 -15.29
C ASP A 60 -8.77 -29.15 -15.80
N GLU A 61 -8.96 -27.85 -15.54
CA GLU A 61 -10.16 -27.11 -15.99
C GLU A 61 -9.94 -26.14 -17.18
N LEU A 62 -8.73 -26.06 -17.73
CA LEU A 62 -8.46 -25.19 -18.89
C LEU A 62 -8.93 -25.85 -20.20
N THR A 63 -10.21 -25.68 -20.50
CA THR A 63 -10.81 -26.06 -21.80
C THR A 63 -10.19 -25.30 -22.99
N ASP A 64 -10.23 -25.94 -24.17
CA ASP A 64 -9.55 -25.69 -25.47
C ASP A 64 -9.58 -24.26 -26.08
N ALA A 65 -10.06 -23.25 -25.35
CA ALA A 65 -9.90 -21.84 -25.72
C ALA A 65 -8.63 -21.21 -25.10
N THR A 66 -7.63 -22.03 -24.79
CA THR A 66 -6.40 -21.68 -24.09
C THR A 66 -5.56 -20.71 -24.93
N LEU A 67 -5.80 -19.43 -24.64
CA LEU A 67 -4.83 -18.33 -24.59
C LEU A 67 -3.39 -18.79 -24.86
N TRP A 68 -2.72 -18.10 -25.79
CA TRP A 68 -1.28 -18.17 -26.03
C TRP A 68 -0.49 -18.02 -24.71
N VAL A 69 -0.24 -19.16 -24.08
CA VAL A 69 0.43 -19.36 -22.81
C VAL A 69 1.91 -19.45 -23.14
N GLN A 70 2.63 -18.34 -22.98
CA GLN A 70 4.09 -18.36 -23.06
C GLN A 70 4.62 -18.76 -21.68
N THR A 71 4.81 -20.06 -21.45
CA THR A 71 5.68 -20.54 -20.37
C THR A 71 7.09 -20.03 -20.68
N THR A 72 7.63 -19.21 -19.80
CA THR A 72 9.08 -18.96 -19.81
C THR A 72 9.66 -19.95 -18.81
N ASP A 73 10.73 -20.65 -19.14
CA ASP A 73 11.44 -21.46 -18.14
C ASP A 73 12.16 -20.55 -17.15
N LEU A 74 12.16 -20.92 -15.87
CA LEU A 74 12.98 -20.22 -14.88
C LEU A 74 14.45 -20.48 -15.22
N LEU A 75 15.31 -19.49 -15.05
CA LEU A 75 16.74 -19.75 -15.11
C LEU A 75 17.07 -20.77 -14.02
N ASP A 76 17.72 -21.87 -14.42
CA ASP A 76 18.21 -22.86 -13.48
C ASP A 76 19.12 -22.15 -12.47
N PRO A 77 18.81 -22.18 -11.16
CA PRO A 77 19.66 -21.58 -10.15
C PRO A 77 21.09 -22.14 -10.09
N ALA A 78 21.34 -23.32 -10.66
CA ALA A 78 22.67 -23.92 -10.79
C ALA A 78 23.43 -23.41 -12.03
N SER A 79 22.74 -22.81 -13.01
CA SER A 79 23.38 -22.16 -14.16
C SER A 79 24.09 -20.87 -13.76
N ASP A 80 25.14 -20.50 -14.50
CA ASP A 80 25.86 -19.23 -14.30
C ASP A 80 24.93 -18.01 -14.45
N GLU A 81 23.99 -18.08 -15.38
CA GLU A 81 23.01 -17.02 -15.64
C GLU A 81 22.02 -16.87 -14.47
N GLY A 82 21.44 -17.97 -13.99
CA GLY A 82 20.55 -17.97 -12.83
C GLY A 82 21.26 -17.51 -11.55
N ALA A 83 22.49 -17.97 -11.31
CA ALA A 83 23.31 -17.52 -10.19
C ALA A 83 23.64 -16.02 -10.28
N LYS A 84 23.96 -15.51 -11.49
CA LYS A 84 24.22 -14.08 -11.72
C LYS A 84 22.96 -13.23 -11.49
N ALA A 85 21.81 -13.66 -12.00
CA ALA A 85 20.54 -12.96 -11.79
C ALA A 85 20.14 -12.94 -10.30
N MET A 86 20.26 -14.06 -9.59
CA MET A 86 19.99 -14.14 -8.14
C MET A 86 20.91 -13.21 -7.34
N ARG A 87 22.22 -13.21 -7.63
CA ARG A 87 23.17 -12.27 -6.99
C ARG A 87 22.84 -10.81 -7.26
N THR A 88 22.34 -10.51 -8.46
CA THR A 88 21.89 -9.16 -8.83
C THR A 88 20.69 -8.75 -7.97
N CYS A 89 19.72 -9.64 -7.76
CA CYS A 89 18.58 -9.40 -6.88
C CYS A 89 19.00 -9.15 -5.43
N LEU A 90 19.84 -10.03 -4.86
CA LEU A 90 20.29 -9.97 -3.46
C LEU A 90 21.08 -8.70 -3.10
N ARG A 91 21.73 -8.07 -4.09
CA ARG A 91 22.57 -6.88 -3.90
C ARG A 91 21.85 -5.57 -4.20
N SER A 92 20.58 -5.62 -4.61
CA SER A 92 19.87 -4.46 -5.15
C SER A 92 18.85 -3.90 -4.15
N PRO A 93 19.10 -2.73 -3.54
CA PRO A 93 18.13 -2.08 -2.65
C PRO A 93 16.78 -1.82 -3.31
N SER A 94 16.78 -1.49 -4.61
CA SER A 94 15.54 -1.32 -5.39
C SER A 94 14.73 -2.61 -5.50
N VAL A 95 15.40 -3.76 -5.66
CA VAL A 95 14.72 -5.07 -5.67
C VAL A 95 14.11 -5.34 -4.30
N HIS A 96 14.82 -5.05 -3.20
CA HIS A 96 14.30 -5.22 -1.85
C HIS A 96 13.04 -4.39 -1.61
N ARG A 97 13.04 -3.11 -2.06
CA ARG A 97 11.86 -2.25 -1.99
C ARG A 97 10.70 -2.79 -2.82
N ILE A 98 10.95 -3.21 -4.07
CA ILE A 98 9.93 -3.82 -4.94
C ILE A 98 9.30 -5.04 -4.26
N LEU A 99 10.12 -5.94 -3.69
CA LEU A 99 9.63 -7.13 -3.01
C LEU A 99 8.81 -6.77 -1.76
N SER A 100 9.23 -5.76 -0.99
CA SER A 100 8.48 -5.28 0.20
C SER A 100 7.11 -4.71 -0.18
N ILE A 101 7.04 -3.94 -1.26
CA ILE A 101 5.76 -3.42 -1.79
C ILE A 101 4.85 -4.58 -2.21
N LEU A 102 5.39 -5.56 -2.92
CA LEU A 102 4.60 -6.71 -3.39
C LEU A 102 4.22 -7.70 -2.28
N ASP A 103 5.02 -7.82 -1.22
CA ASP A 103 4.66 -8.58 0.00
C ASP A 103 3.53 -7.88 0.75
N GLY A 104 3.60 -6.56 0.79
CA GLY A 104 2.71 -5.74 1.59
C GLY A 104 1.37 -5.37 0.94
N LEU A 105 1.37 -5.19 -0.37
CA LEU A 105 0.22 -4.71 -1.16
C LEU A 105 -0.19 -5.71 -2.25
N HIS A 106 0.44 -6.89 -2.30
CA HIS A 106 0.16 -8.03 -3.19
C HIS A 106 0.39 -7.78 -4.68
N HIS A 107 -0.28 -6.78 -5.26
CA HIS A 107 -0.22 -6.46 -6.68
C HIS A 107 0.11 -4.99 -6.92
N ALA A 108 1.02 -4.75 -7.85
CA ALA A 108 1.30 -3.40 -8.33
C ALA A 108 1.67 -3.42 -9.81
N ASN A 109 1.35 -2.34 -10.53
CA ASN A 109 1.82 -2.18 -11.89
C ASN A 109 3.27 -1.67 -11.92
N THR A 110 3.91 -1.79 -13.08
CA THR A 110 5.31 -1.37 -13.26
C THR A 110 5.57 0.10 -12.86
N ALA A 111 4.63 0.99 -13.17
CA ALA A 111 4.78 2.42 -12.93
C ALA A 111 4.66 2.76 -11.42
N GLN A 112 3.75 2.09 -10.72
CA GLN A 112 3.60 2.19 -9.27
C GLN A 112 4.84 1.67 -8.52
N LEU A 113 5.37 0.51 -8.94
CA LEU A 113 6.59 -0.04 -8.35
C LEU A 113 7.81 0.86 -8.56
N VAL A 114 7.91 1.47 -9.75
CA VAL A 114 8.93 2.49 -10.05
C VAL A 114 8.79 3.70 -9.12
N ALA A 115 7.56 4.22 -8.94
CA ALA A 115 7.29 5.39 -8.09
C ALA A 115 7.64 5.13 -6.62
N TRP A 116 7.23 3.99 -6.07
CA TRP A 116 7.55 3.60 -4.70
C TRP A 116 9.04 3.32 -4.48
N SER A 117 9.68 2.60 -5.41
CA SER A 117 11.05 2.10 -5.20
C SER A 117 12.16 3.10 -5.53
N ALA A 118 11.83 4.26 -6.10
CA ALA A 118 12.78 5.19 -6.72
C ALA A 118 13.52 4.62 -7.95
N SER A 119 13.05 3.50 -8.50
CA SER A 119 13.73 2.88 -9.65
C SER A 119 13.57 3.76 -10.88
N SER A 120 14.63 4.01 -11.65
CA SER A 120 14.48 4.72 -12.92
C SER A 120 13.58 3.92 -13.88
N ALA A 121 12.63 4.61 -14.52
CA ALA A 121 11.78 4.04 -15.56
C ALA A 121 12.59 3.49 -16.74
N SER A 122 13.72 4.11 -17.08
CA SER A 122 14.62 3.67 -18.15
C SER A 122 15.38 2.39 -17.81
N ASN A 123 15.58 2.11 -16.51
CA ASN A 123 16.30 0.93 -16.01
C ASN A 123 15.39 -0.18 -15.50
N ARG A 124 14.08 -0.12 -15.78
CA ARG A 124 13.11 -1.12 -15.31
C ARG A 124 13.50 -2.56 -15.69
N SER A 125 13.99 -2.78 -16.91
CA SER A 125 14.39 -4.11 -17.37
C SER A 125 15.53 -4.69 -16.52
N LEU A 126 16.49 -3.87 -16.08
CA LEU A 126 17.63 -4.27 -15.24
C LEU A 126 17.22 -4.74 -13.82
N ARG A 127 15.95 -4.57 -13.45
CA ARG A 127 15.41 -4.96 -12.14
C ARG A 127 14.35 -6.05 -12.28
N PHE A 128 13.35 -5.80 -13.11
CA PHE A 128 12.22 -6.71 -13.28
C PHE A 128 12.60 -8.01 -14.01
N VAL A 129 13.50 -7.96 -15.00
CA VAL A 129 13.89 -9.16 -15.76
C VAL A 129 14.62 -10.15 -14.86
N PRO A 130 15.70 -9.78 -14.12
CA PRO A 130 16.34 -10.71 -13.18
C PRO A 130 15.38 -11.29 -12.13
N MET A 131 14.47 -10.48 -11.59
CA MET A 131 13.47 -10.94 -10.61
C MET A 131 12.51 -11.98 -11.21
N PHE A 132 12.07 -11.76 -12.46
CA PHE A 132 11.18 -12.67 -13.18
C PHE A 132 11.90 -13.96 -13.61
N ASP A 133 13.13 -13.83 -14.09
CA ASP A 133 13.95 -14.93 -14.60
C ASP A 133 14.30 -15.93 -13.50
N VAL A 134 14.59 -15.44 -12.28
CA VAL A 134 14.84 -16.29 -11.12
C VAL A 134 13.58 -16.56 -10.27
N GLY A 135 12.40 -16.15 -10.75
CA GLY A 135 11.12 -16.53 -10.15
C GLY A 135 10.82 -15.89 -8.79
N LEU A 136 11.34 -14.71 -8.50
CA LEU A 136 10.96 -13.95 -7.28
C LEU A 136 9.61 -13.25 -7.44
N VAL A 137 9.35 -12.79 -8.66
CA VAL A 137 8.09 -12.18 -9.06
C VAL A 137 7.58 -12.89 -10.28
N GLU A 138 6.30 -12.72 -10.51
CA GLU A 138 5.71 -13.19 -11.73
C GLU A 138 4.90 -12.06 -12.38
N ARG A 139 4.68 -12.18 -13.70
CA ARG A 139 4.24 -11.10 -14.57
C ARG A 139 2.87 -11.38 -15.17
N GLY A 140 1.93 -10.45 -15.00
CA GLY A 140 0.59 -10.48 -15.60
C GLY A 140 0.40 -9.45 -16.70
N ARG A 141 -0.60 -9.71 -17.56
CA ARG A 141 -1.09 -8.81 -18.59
C ARG A 141 -2.60 -8.63 -18.44
N TYR A 142 -3.09 -7.47 -18.83
CA TYR A 142 -4.54 -7.26 -18.96
C TYR A 142 -5.04 -7.98 -20.23
N ALA A 143 -6.29 -8.45 -20.20
CA ALA A 143 -6.89 -9.16 -21.33
C ALA A 143 -6.81 -8.32 -22.63
N ALA A 144 -6.58 -8.99 -23.76
CA ALA A 144 -6.37 -8.38 -25.06
C ALA A 144 -7.60 -7.54 -25.50
N GLY A 145 -7.38 -6.29 -25.89
CA GLY A 145 -8.43 -5.35 -26.32
C GLY A 145 -8.27 -3.95 -25.76
N HIS A 146 -7.58 -3.81 -24.62
CA HIS A 146 -7.36 -2.51 -23.98
C HIS A 146 -6.05 -1.86 -24.45
N LYS A 147 -6.07 -1.31 -25.67
CA LYS A 147 -4.96 -0.54 -26.26
C LYS A 147 -4.72 0.83 -25.61
N HIS A 148 -5.48 1.20 -24.56
CA HIS A 148 -5.50 2.56 -24.01
C HIS A 148 -4.54 2.82 -22.84
N VAL A 149 -3.83 1.83 -22.31
CA VAL A 149 -2.73 2.12 -21.39
C VAL A 149 -1.47 2.28 -22.24
N GLY A 150 -1.23 3.50 -22.72
CA GLY A 150 -0.08 3.83 -23.54
C GLY A 150 1.21 3.27 -22.93
N LYS A 151 1.85 2.33 -23.65
CA LYS A 151 2.96 1.46 -23.21
C LYS A 151 2.48 0.39 -22.20
N GLN A 152 2.45 -0.87 -22.63
CA GLN A 152 2.07 -2.02 -21.80
C GLN A 152 2.67 -1.92 -20.39
N THR A 153 1.83 -1.66 -19.39
CA THR A 153 2.22 -1.80 -17.99
C THR A 153 1.94 -3.23 -17.58
N TYR A 154 2.98 -3.98 -17.25
CA TYR A 154 2.81 -5.29 -16.63
C TYR A 154 2.30 -5.12 -15.20
N LEU A 155 1.46 -6.07 -14.81
CA LEU A 155 1.06 -6.30 -13.43
C LEU A 155 2.06 -7.27 -12.81
N TRP A 156 2.45 -7.02 -11.56
CA TRP A 156 3.41 -7.85 -10.84
C TRP A 156 2.83 -8.27 -9.50
N LYS A 157 3.21 -9.46 -9.05
CA LYS A 157 3.04 -9.93 -7.67
C LYS A 157 4.22 -10.82 -7.29
N LEU A 158 4.39 -11.07 -5.99
CA LEU A 158 5.38 -12.04 -5.52
C LEU A 158 5.03 -13.45 -5.99
N HIS A 159 6.07 -14.21 -6.34
CA HIS A 159 5.94 -15.63 -6.55
C HIS A 159 5.77 -16.34 -5.19
N ASP A 160 4.79 -17.23 -5.07
CA ASP A 160 4.65 -18.09 -3.89
C ASP A 160 5.26 -19.47 -4.16
N GLY A 161 6.58 -19.60 -3.98
CA GLY A 161 7.28 -20.83 -4.36
C GLY A 161 8.68 -21.01 -3.82
N LYS A 162 9.34 -22.06 -4.29
CA LYS A 162 10.74 -22.37 -3.91
C LYS A 162 11.70 -21.20 -4.17
N PRO A 163 11.58 -20.42 -5.27
CA PRO A 163 12.55 -19.36 -5.53
C PRO A 163 12.50 -18.22 -4.51
N ILE A 164 11.31 -17.74 -4.11
CA ILE A 164 11.22 -16.70 -3.07
C ILE A 164 11.74 -17.21 -1.73
N ARG A 165 11.45 -18.47 -1.36
CA ARG A 165 11.98 -19.08 -0.13
C ARG A 165 13.51 -19.18 -0.14
N ARG A 166 14.09 -19.57 -1.28
CA ARG A 166 15.55 -19.59 -1.46
C ARG A 166 16.13 -18.20 -1.33
N TYR A 167 15.52 -17.20 -1.96
CA TYR A 167 15.95 -15.82 -1.87
C TYR A 167 15.93 -15.31 -0.42
N THR A 168 14.82 -15.51 0.30
CA THR A 168 14.71 -15.12 1.71
C THR A 168 15.75 -15.83 2.58
N GLY A 169 16.02 -17.12 2.34
CA GLY A 169 17.06 -17.86 3.06
C GLY A 169 18.51 -17.44 2.76
N LEU A 170 18.73 -16.67 1.69
CA LEU A 170 20.04 -16.12 1.33
C LEU A 170 20.25 -14.68 1.85
N LEU A 171 19.22 -14.04 2.39
CA LEU A 171 19.31 -12.70 2.94
C LEU A 171 19.83 -12.70 4.39
N PRO A 172 20.56 -11.65 4.81
CA PRO A 172 20.78 -11.39 6.22
C PRO A 172 19.43 -11.29 6.97
N PRO A 173 19.31 -11.79 8.21
CA PRO A 173 18.05 -11.80 8.95
C PRO A 173 17.36 -10.42 9.04
N ASP A 174 18.15 -9.35 9.25
CA ASP A 174 17.61 -7.99 9.34
C ASP A 174 17.11 -7.47 7.98
N THR A 175 17.76 -7.88 6.89
CA THR A 175 17.28 -7.53 5.54
C THR A 175 15.99 -8.28 5.20
N ALA A 176 15.93 -9.58 5.50
CA ALA A 176 14.71 -10.36 5.34
C ALA A 176 13.55 -9.76 6.15
N ARG A 177 13.82 -9.36 7.41
CA ARG A 177 12.86 -8.67 8.27
C ARG A 177 12.37 -7.36 7.67
N ARG A 178 13.24 -6.56 7.08
CA ARG A 178 12.86 -5.28 6.46
C ARG A 178 11.98 -5.47 5.23
N ILE A 179 12.17 -6.55 4.49
CA ILE A 179 11.39 -6.84 3.27
C ILE A 179 10.04 -7.47 3.62
N PHE A 180 10.01 -8.43 4.54
CA PHE A 180 8.86 -9.31 4.82
C PHE A 180 8.29 -9.15 6.24
N ALA A 181 8.67 -8.10 6.98
CA ALA A 181 8.22 -7.79 8.35
C ALA A 181 8.26 -8.96 9.37
N ASN A 182 9.31 -9.79 9.33
CA ASN A 182 9.45 -11.03 10.14
C ASN A 182 8.38 -12.09 9.89
N LEU A 183 7.53 -11.90 8.90
CA LEU A 183 6.58 -12.90 8.50
C LEU A 183 7.32 -13.84 7.54
N PRO A 184 7.16 -15.17 7.64
CA PRO A 184 7.50 -16.01 6.50
C PRO A 184 6.76 -15.39 5.30
N PRO A 185 7.42 -15.20 4.13
CA PRO A 185 6.79 -14.58 2.96
C PRO A 185 5.43 -15.21 2.81
N ARG A 186 4.39 -14.41 3.06
CA ARG A 186 3.10 -14.98 3.41
C ARG A 186 2.61 -15.73 2.18
N HIS A 187 2.11 -16.94 2.37
CA HIS A 187 1.38 -17.71 1.36
C HIS A 187 0.05 -17.05 0.95
N HIS A 188 -0.09 -15.73 1.13
CA HIS A 188 -1.10 -14.95 0.48
C HIS A 188 -0.64 -14.76 -0.97
N ALA A 189 -0.64 -15.85 -1.73
CA ALA A 189 -0.71 -15.80 -3.17
C ALA A 189 -1.79 -14.78 -3.48
N GLY A 190 -1.37 -13.60 -3.96
CA GLY A 190 -2.22 -12.41 -4.05
C GLY A 190 -3.63 -12.82 -4.50
N GLY A 191 -4.61 -12.53 -3.64
CA GLY A 191 -5.99 -12.93 -3.88
C GLY A 191 -6.49 -12.41 -5.23
N PRO A 192 -7.69 -12.80 -5.69
CA PRO A 192 -8.28 -12.31 -6.94
C PRO A 192 -8.59 -10.79 -6.95
N HIS A 193 -8.04 -10.04 -5.99
CA HIS A 193 -8.35 -8.66 -5.69
C HIS A 193 -7.34 -7.67 -6.29
N ALA A 194 -6.63 -8.03 -7.36
CA ALA A 194 -5.64 -7.15 -8.01
C ALA A 194 -6.16 -5.73 -8.29
N ARG A 195 -7.47 -5.55 -8.56
CA ARG A 195 -8.08 -4.21 -8.71
C ARG A 195 -8.01 -3.40 -7.41
N HIS A 196 -8.41 -4.01 -6.30
CA HIS A 196 -8.38 -3.42 -4.96
C HIS A 196 -6.97 -3.03 -4.56
N ASP A 197 -6.02 -3.93 -4.81
CA ASP A 197 -4.60 -3.72 -4.51
C ASP A 197 -4.02 -2.55 -5.33
N LEU A 198 -4.30 -2.52 -6.63
CA LEU A 198 -3.87 -1.43 -7.50
C LEU A 198 -4.44 -0.07 -7.09
N LEU A 199 -5.70 -0.03 -6.64
CA LEU A 199 -6.33 1.19 -6.12
C LEU A 199 -5.70 1.62 -4.80
N THR A 200 -5.42 0.68 -3.90
CA THR A 200 -4.74 0.94 -2.62
C THR A 200 -3.35 1.52 -2.85
N VAL A 201 -2.57 0.91 -3.75
CA VAL A 201 -1.23 1.39 -4.14
C VAL A 201 -1.32 2.78 -4.78
N GLU A 202 -2.29 3.03 -5.66
CA GLU A 202 -2.40 4.33 -6.32
C GLU A 202 -2.86 5.44 -5.37
N ALA A 203 -3.85 5.17 -4.51
CA ALA A 203 -4.35 6.14 -3.54
C ALA A 203 -3.23 6.57 -2.59
N SER A 204 -2.50 5.61 -2.02
CA SER A 204 -1.38 5.90 -1.12
C SER A 204 -0.26 6.70 -1.79
N LEU A 205 0.16 6.31 -3.01
CA LEU A 205 1.14 7.08 -3.78
C LEU A 205 0.67 8.51 -4.01
N ARG A 206 -0.55 8.71 -4.51
CA ARG A 206 -1.07 10.05 -4.82
C ARG A 206 -1.11 10.94 -3.59
N LEU A 207 -1.68 10.44 -2.49
CA LEU A 207 -1.81 11.19 -1.24
C LEU A 207 -0.44 11.61 -0.72
N MET A 208 0.52 10.69 -0.72
CA MET A 208 1.89 11.01 -0.30
C MET A 208 2.57 12.00 -1.26
N GLU A 209 2.35 11.90 -2.58
CA GLU A 209 2.99 12.78 -3.58
C GLU A 209 2.55 14.25 -3.47
N VAL A 210 1.33 14.49 -3.03
CA VAL A 210 0.72 15.82 -3.00
C VAL A 210 0.73 16.47 -1.62
N GLN A 211 1.02 15.71 -0.56
CA GLN A 211 0.99 16.20 0.81
C GLN A 211 2.25 15.76 1.58
N PRO A 212 3.19 16.69 1.86
CA PRO A 212 4.45 16.40 2.56
C PRO A 212 4.27 15.92 4.00
N ALA A 213 3.12 16.17 4.63
CA ALA A 213 2.85 15.70 5.99
C ALA A 213 2.93 14.16 6.09
N TRP A 214 2.70 13.43 4.99
CA TRP A 214 2.82 11.98 4.96
C TRP A 214 4.27 11.53 4.75
N ILE A 215 4.88 10.97 5.79
CA ILE A 215 6.29 10.60 5.80
C ILE A 215 6.55 9.12 5.47
N ALA A 216 5.53 8.26 5.61
CA ALA A 216 5.66 6.82 5.37
C ALA A 216 4.27 6.16 5.19
N ALA A 217 4.28 4.90 4.73
CA ALA A 217 3.10 4.04 4.75
C ALA A 217 3.41 2.64 5.29
N SER A 218 2.49 2.09 6.09
CA SER A 218 2.49 0.68 6.49
C SER A 218 1.77 -0.16 5.45
N PRO A 219 2.38 -1.24 4.93
CA PRO A 219 1.68 -2.22 4.13
C PRO A 219 0.62 -3.00 4.93
N GLU A 220 -0.25 -3.77 4.27
CA GLU A 220 -1.41 -4.43 4.88
C GLU A 220 -1.04 -5.25 6.14
N HIS A 221 0.02 -6.06 6.08
CA HIS A 221 0.41 -6.92 7.21
C HIS A 221 0.84 -6.14 8.46
N ALA A 222 1.00 -4.83 8.34
CA ALA A 222 1.52 -3.89 9.31
C ALA A 222 0.53 -2.78 9.68
N THR A 223 -0.73 -2.89 9.27
CA THR A 223 -1.80 -1.95 9.62
C THR A 223 -2.67 -2.46 10.77
N GLY A 224 -2.38 -3.64 11.33
CA GLY A 224 -3.14 -4.18 12.44
C GLY A 224 -2.88 -3.43 13.76
N PRO A 225 -3.80 -3.49 14.73
CA PRO A 225 -3.66 -2.83 16.03
C PRO A 225 -2.29 -2.98 16.68
N VAL A 226 -1.80 -4.22 16.82
CA VAL A 226 -0.47 -4.52 17.41
C VAL A 226 0.66 -3.78 16.69
N ALA A 227 0.63 -3.73 15.36
CA ALA A 227 1.68 -3.08 14.57
C ALA A 227 1.60 -1.55 14.65
N LEU A 228 0.40 -0.99 14.76
CA LEU A 228 0.19 0.46 14.85
C LEU A 228 0.51 1.01 16.25
N THR A 229 0.18 0.28 17.32
CA THR A 229 0.36 0.75 18.70
C THR A 229 1.62 0.20 19.37
N ASN A 230 2.25 -0.83 18.80
CA ASN A 230 3.31 -1.63 19.44
C ASN A 230 2.84 -2.30 20.76
N ASP A 231 1.53 -2.42 20.96
CA ASP A 231 0.94 -3.17 22.05
C ASP A 231 0.84 -4.65 21.68
N LYS A 232 1.76 -5.46 22.19
CA LYS A 232 1.85 -6.89 21.90
C LYS A 232 0.70 -7.70 22.50
N ASP A 233 0.03 -7.15 23.50
CA ASP A 233 -1.10 -7.78 24.17
C ASP A 233 -2.44 -7.37 23.54
N ASP A 234 -2.40 -6.58 22.46
CA ASP A 234 -3.62 -6.17 21.77
C ASP A 234 -4.32 -7.38 21.10
N PRO A 235 -5.59 -7.65 21.44
CA PRO A 235 -6.34 -8.78 20.88
C PRO A 235 -6.79 -8.57 19.42
N GLY A 236 -6.43 -7.46 18.77
CA GLY A 236 -6.78 -7.17 17.39
C GLY A 236 -5.92 -7.94 16.38
N HIS A 237 -6.51 -8.95 15.72
CA HIS A 237 -5.84 -9.76 14.69
C HIS A 237 -6.33 -9.47 13.27
N TYR A 238 -6.74 -8.24 12.99
CA TYR A 238 -7.18 -7.80 11.67
C TYR A 238 -6.30 -6.67 11.16
N THR A 239 -6.35 -6.43 9.85
CA THR A 239 -5.53 -5.47 9.13
C THR A 239 -6.43 -4.61 8.23
N GLY A 240 -6.03 -3.36 8.02
CA GLY A 240 -6.50 -2.54 6.91
C GLY A 240 -5.57 -2.60 5.72
N ASP A 241 -5.95 -2.03 4.59
CA ASP A 241 -5.24 -2.24 3.33
C ASP A 241 -3.89 -1.50 3.28
N ILE A 242 -3.83 -0.30 3.83
CA ILE A 242 -2.60 0.52 3.99
C ILE A 242 -2.78 1.50 5.14
N ALA A 243 -1.71 1.95 5.79
CA ALA A 243 -1.78 3.04 6.76
C ALA A 243 -0.78 4.15 6.44
N LEU A 244 -1.22 5.39 6.27
CA LEU A 244 -0.35 6.55 6.06
C LEU A 244 0.09 7.13 7.41
N TRP A 245 1.36 7.50 7.51
CA TRP A 245 1.95 8.10 8.71
C TRP A 245 2.15 9.59 8.50
N ARG A 246 1.50 10.40 9.35
CA ARG A 246 1.77 11.82 9.46
C ARG A 246 3.05 12.05 10.27
N ASP A 247 3.69 13.18 10.06
CA ASP A 247 4.94 13.57 10.74
C ASP A 247 4.81 13.67 12.28
N ASP A 248 3.63 14.00 12.79
CA ASP A 248 3.31 14.01 14.23
C ASP A 248 2.98 12.63 14.82
N GLY A 249 3.00 11.58 14.00
CA GLY A 249 2.74 10.20 14.41
C GLY A 249 1.29 9.74 14.28
N LEU A 250 0.37 10.57 13.78
CA LEU A 250 -0.97 10.10 13.40
C LEU A 250 -0.86 9.03 12.29
N ARG A 251 -1.61 7.94 12.43
CA ARG A 251 -1.74 6.88 11.43
C ARG A 251 -3.15 6.84 10.88
N VAL A 252 -3.27 7.02 9.58
CA VAL A 252 -4.54 6.92 8.86
C VAL A 252 -4.58 5.61 8.11
N VAL A 253 -5.31 4.63 8.66
CA VAL A 253 -5.59 3.36 8.00
C VAL A 253 -6.62 3.61 6.90
N ILE A 254 -6.34 3.18 5.68
CA ILE A 254 -7.26 3.26 4.55
C ILE A 254 -7.78 1.86 4.24
N GLU A 255 -9.10 1.74 4.17
CA GLU A 255 -9.85 0.57 3.76
C GLU A 255 -10.53 0.88 2.43
N VAL A 256 -10.06 0.29 1.33
CA VAL A 256 -10.58 0.54 -0.01
C VAL A 256 -11.85 -0.27 -0.24
N CYS A 257 -12.97 0.42 -0.41
CA CYS A 257 -14.26 -0.19 -0.70
C CYS A 257 -14.50 -0.25 -2.22
N ALA A 258 -13.86 -1.19 -2.90
CA ALA A 258 -14.06 -1.43 -4.35
C ALA A 258 -15.09 -2.53 -4.66
N SER A 259 -15.44 -3.37 -3.68
CA SER A 259 -16.41 -4.48 -3.81
C SER A 259 -17.84 -4.04 -3.52
N ARG A 260 -18.82 -4.70 -4.16
CA ARG A 260 -20.26 -4.58 -3.87
C ARG A 260 -20.69 -5.34 -2.61
N ASN A 261 -19.81 -6.15 -2.02
CA ASN A 261 -20.11 -6.90 -0.80
C ASN A 261 -20.09 -5.95 0.42
N LEU A 262 -21.24 -5.37 0.72
CA LEU A 262 -21.41 -4.46 1.85
C LEU A 262 -21.24 -5.16 3.21
N ASP A 263 -21.55 -6.46 3.32
CA ASP A 263 -21.42 -7.20 4.57
C ASP A 263 -19.94 -7.33 4.99
N HIS A 264 -19.03 -7.46 4.02
CA HIS A 264 -17.60 -7.45 4.28
C HIS A 264 -17.12 -6.10 4.82
N HIS A 265 -17.60 -5.00 4.23
CA HIS A 265 -17.28 -3.65 4.69
C HIS A 265 -17.84 -3.41 6.10
N ALA A 266 -19.06 -3.86 6.35
CA ALA A 266 -19.71 -3.80 7.66
C ALA A 266 -18.89 -4.54 8.72
N ALA A 267 -18.45 -5.76 8.43
CA ALA A 267 -17.64 -6.56 9.35
C ALA A 267 -16.27 -5.91 9.66
N LYS A 268 -15.61 -5.31 8.66
CA LYS A 268 -14.37 -4.54 8.88
C LYS A 268 -14.63 -3.29 9.72
N MET A 269 -15.70 -2.56 9.43
CA MET A 269 -16.09 -1.34 10.15
C MET A 269 -16.43 -1.63 11.61
N GLU A 270 -17.17 -2.70 11.88
CA GLU A 270 -17.47 -3.14 13.24
C GLU A 270 -16.20 -3.49 14.01
N LYS A 271 -15.27 -4.24 13.42
CA LYS A 271 -13.98 -4.60 14.06
C LYS A 271 -13.17 -3.37 14.46
N TRP A 272 -12.97 -2.45 13.52
CA TRP A 272 -12.26 -1.20 13.78
C TRP A 272 -12.95 -0.36 14.85
N ALA A 273 -14.26 -0.13 14.71
CA ALA A 273 -15.03 0.65 15.67
C ALA A 273 -15.01 0.03 17.07
N SER A 274 -15.10 -1.30 17.17
CA SER A 274 -15.08 -2.03 18.44
C SER A 274 -13.76 -1.87 19.19
N TRP A 275 -12.65 -1.81 18.44
CA TRP A 275 -11.31 -1.60 18.99
C TRP A 275 -11.08 -0.14 19.42
N LEU A 276 -11.51 0.81 18.58
CA LEU A 276 -11.39 2.25 18.82
C LEU A 276 -12.30 2.74 19.95
N ALA A 277 -13.44 2.09 20.19
CA ALA A 277 -14.38 2.51 21.23
C ALA A 277 -13.75 2.59 22.62
N GLY A 278 -12.79 1.71 22.92
CA GLY A 278 -12.09 1.67 24.21
C GLY A 278 -10.80 2.48 24.27
N ARG A 279 -10.44 3.24 23.23
CA ARG A 279 -9.11 3.86 23.10
C ARG A 279 -9.22 5.30 22.62
N SER A 280 -8.53 6.22 23.28
CA SER A 280 -8.50 7.60 22.80
C SER A 280 -7.62 7.74 21.56
N ILE A 281 -7.85 8.81 20.80
CA ILE A 281 -6.96 9.17 19.69
C ILE A 281 -5.55 9.48 20.20
N ASP A 282 -5.40 10.09 21.38
CA ASP A 282 -4.11 10.42 21.96
C ASP A 282 -3.30 9.18 22.37
N ASP A 283 -3.98 8.08 22.73
CA ASP A 283 -3.33 6.80 23.08
C ASP A 283 -2.90 5.98 21.87
N THR A 284 -3.68 6.03 20.78
CA THR A 284 -3.45 5.17 19.61
C THR A 284 -2.82 5.88 18.44
N GLY A 285 -3.18 7.15 18.24
CA GLY A 285 -2.93 7.90 17.03
C GLY A 285 -3.55 7.26 15.80
N VAL A 286 -4.64 6.49 15.90
CA VAL A 286 -5.23 5.77 14.77
C VAL A 286 -6.58 6.35 14.36
N VAL A 287 -6.71 6.61 13.06
CA VAL A 287 -7.96 6.92 12.34
C VAL A 287 -8.11 5.91 11.21
N VAL A 288 -9.34 5.48 10.94
CA VAL A 288 -9.66 4.52 9.88
C VAL A 288 -10.59 5.18 8.87
N VAL A 289 -10.21 5.16 7.60
CA VAL A 289 -10.96 5.77 6.50
C VAL A 289 -11.44 4.69 5.54
N PHE A 290 -12.75 4.52 5.43
CA PHE A 290 -13.38 3.70 4.41
C PHE A 290 -13.50 4.51 3.12
N LEU A 291 -12.61 4.23 2.16
CA LEU A 291 -12.55 4.91 0.87
C LEU A 291 -13.46 4.23 -0.15
N ASN A 292 -14.57 4.85 -0.51
CA ASN A 292 -15.41 4.39 -1.60
C ASN A 292 -14.65 4.46 -2.92
N ALA A 293 -14.22 3.32 -3.45
CA ALA A 293 -13.59 3.20 -4.76
C ALA A 293 -14.48 2.45 -5.76
N HIS A 294 -15.79 2.38 -5.48
CA HIS A 294 -16.75 1.83 -6.42
C HIS A 294 -17.05 2.87 -7.50
N ARG A 295 -16.85 2.49 -8.77
CA ARG A 295 -17.02 3.37 -9.92
C ARG A 295 -18.49 3.50 -10.36
N ASP A 296 -19.15 2.36 -10.62
CA ASP A 296 -20.56 2.40 -11.01
C ASP A 296 -21.42 2.82 -9.81
N ASN A 297 -22.39 3.72 -9.96
CA ASN A 297 -23.23 4.16 -8.83
C ASN A 297 -22.45 4.70 -7.62
N HIS A 298 -21.31 5.36 -7.86
CA HIS A 298 -20.41 5.89 -6.81
C HIS A 298 -21.16 6.60 -5.66
N ARG A 299 -22.06 7.53 -6.01
CA ARG A 299 -22.89 8.28 -5.03
C ARG A 299 -23.79 7.39 -4.18
N HIS A 300 -24.35 6.32 -4.75
CA HIS A 300 -25.20 5.39 -4.03
C HIS A 300 -24.40 4.60 -2.99
N VAL A 301 -23.24 4.07 -3.38
CA VAL A 301 -22.34 3.31 -2.48
C VAL A 301 -21.81 4.21 -1.36
N ALA A 302 -21.48 5.47 -1.65
CA ALA A 302 -21.10 6.45 -0.62
C ALA A 302 -22.22 6.64 0.42
N GLY A 303 -23.48 6.74 -0.03
CA GLY A 303 -24.64 6.82 0.86
C GLY A 303 -24.83 5.55 1.71
N GLN A 304 -24.60 4.37 1.12
CA GLN A 304 -24.66 3.09 1.85
C GLN A 304 -23.56 2.97 2.90
N LEU A 305 -22.33 3.39 2.62
CA LEU A 305 -21.25 3.40 3.61
C LEU A 305 -21.55 4.34 4.78
N ARG A 306 -22.10 5.53 4.52
CA ARG A 306 -22.55 6.46 5.58
C ARG A 306 -23.68 5.87 6.41
N LYS A 307 -24.66 5.23 5.78
CA LYS A 307 -25.75 4.55 6.47
C LYS A 307 -25.21 3.42 7.37
N MET A 308 -24.36 2.57 6.81
CA MET A 308 -23.68 1.48 7.51
C MET A 308 -22.89 1.98 8.72
N HIS A 309 -22.12 3.05 8.56
CA HIS A 309 -21.40 3.71 9.65
C HIS A 309 -22.34 4.15 10.78
N ALA A 310 -23.43 4.84 10.45
CA ALA A 310 -24.39 5.30 11.43
C ALA A 310 -25.11 4.15 12.18
N GLU A 311 -25.39 3.04 11.48
CA GLU A 311 -26.07 1.87 12.04
C GLU A 311 -25.14 1.02 12.92
N ILE A 312 -23.97 0.63 12.41
CA ILE A 312 -23.02 -0.25 13.10
C ILE A 312 -22.44 0.44 14.33
N ILE A 313 -22.01 1.68 14.16
CA ILE A 313 -21.37 2.45 15.23
C ILE A 313 -22.47 3.21 15.96
N SER A 314 -23.37 2.50 16.64
CA SER A 314 -24.46 3.10 17.43
C SER A 314 -24.60 2.45 18.81
N PRO A 315 -25.14 3.18 19.81
CA PRO A 315 -25.34 2.63 21.14
C PRO A 315 -26.25 1.41 21.11
N GLY A 316 -25.81 0.29 21.67
CA GLY A 316 -26.57 -0.95 21.68
C GLY A 316 -26.46 -1.80 20.41
N THR A 317 -25.77 -1.32 19.36
CA THR A 317 -25.45 -2.11 18.16
C THR A 317 -23.97 -2.47 18.10
N LEU A 318 -23.08 -1.50 18.32
CA LEU A 318 -21.64 -1.74 18.30
C LEU A 318 -21.28 -2.78 19.36
N ARG A 319 -20.57 -3.84 18.99
CA ARG A 319 -20.17 -4.89 19.92
C ARG A 319 -18.83 -4.56 20.57
N ARG A 320 -18.57 -5.10 21.77
CA ARG A 320 -17.23 -4.99 22.37
C ARG A 320 -16.25 -5.87 21.61
N HIS A 321 -15.02 -5.42 21.42
CA HIS A 321 -13.98 -6.25 20.80
C HIS A 321 -13.77 -7.58 21.53
N SER A 322 -13.91 -7.58 22.87
CA SER A 322 -13.76 -8.77 23.73
C SER A 322 -15.01 -9.65 23.85
N GLY A 323 -16.07 -9.45 23.07
CA GLY A 323 -17.24 -10.34 23.11
C GLY A 323 -18.49 -9.86 22.38
N GLN A 324 -19.51 -10.72 22.33
CA GLN A 324 -20.78 -10.47 21.61
C GLN A 324 -21.69 -9.42 22.27
N ARG A 325 -21.32 -8.87 23.44
CA ARG A 325 -22.18 -7.94 24.17
C ARG A 325 -22.13 -6.55 23.51
N PRO A 326 -23.30 -5.94 23.25
CA PRO A 326 -23.35 -4.55 22.79
C PRO A 326 -22.67 -3.59 23.76
N LEU A 327 -22.02 -2.60 23.19
CA LEU A 327 -21.45 -1.46 23.87
C LEU A 327 -22.58 -0.45 24.11
N ALA A 328 -22.95 -0.28 25.37
CA ALA A 328 -23.99 0.67 25.78
C ALA A 328 -23.43 2.06 26.14
N ASP A 329 -22.11 2.18 26.32
CA ASP A 329 -21.45 3.43 26.70
C ASP A 329 -21.47 4.45 25.54
N PRO A 330 -22.24 5.55 25.65
CA PRO A 330 -22.34 6.54 24.58
C PRO A 330 -21.02 7.24 24.26
N GLU A 331 -20.15 7.45 25.24
CA GLU A 331 -18.88 8.14 25.03
C GLU A 331 -17.93 7.29 24.19
N ALA A 332 -17.86 5.99 24.50
CA ALA A 332 -17.07 5.03 23.73
C ALA A 332 -17.57 4.90 22.27
N VAL A 333 -18.89 4.90 22.05
CA VAL A 333 -19.46 4.95 20.69
C VAL A 333 -19.09 6.25 19.98
N GLN A 334 -19.22 7.40 20.64
CA GLN A 334 -18.87 8.71 20.07
C GLN A 334 -17.39 8.77 19.68
N ARG A 335 -16.50 8.22 20.52
CA ARG A 335 -15.06 8.07 20.24
C ARG A 335 -14.83 7.29 18.95
N ALA A 336 -15.39 6.09 18.85
CA ALA A 336 -15.27 5.25 17.67
C ALA A 336 -15.77 5.96 16.39
N ARG A 337 -16.90 6.65 16.45
CA ARG A 337 -17.43 7.41 15.31
C ARG A 337 -16.55 8.58 14.87
N SER A 338 -15.79 9.17 15.79
CA SER A 338 -14.87 10.27 15.47
C SER A 338 -13.55 9.80 14.86
N GLN A 339 -13.26 8.50 14.95
CA GLN A 339 -12.02 7.88 14.46
C GLN A 339 -12.26 6.93 13.28
N VAL A 340 -13.51 6.51 13.02
CA VAL A 340 -13.91 5.82 11.78
C VAL A 340 -14.58 6.83 10.86
N MET A 341 -14.05 7.00 9.66
CA MET A 341 -14.47 8.01 8.71
C MET A 341 -14.75 7.39 7.34
N VAL A 342 -15.41 8.15 6.48
CA VAL A 342 -15.74 7.74 5.11
C VAL A 342 -15.21 8.78 4.14
N ALA A 343 -14.58 8.32 3.06
CA ALA A 343 -14.15 9.18 1.96
C ALA A 343 -14.62 8.58 0.62
N ALA A 344 -14.48 9.35 -0.45
CA ALA A 344 -14.83 8.91 -1.79
C ALA A 344 -13.69 9.15 -2.76
N TRP A 345 -13.40 8.15 -3.60
CA TRP A 345 -12.35 8.25 -4.60
C TRP A 345 -12.55 9.43 -5.54
N GLU A 346 -13.79 9.67 -6.01
CA GLU A 346 -14.07 10.78 -6.92
C GLU A 346 -13.96 12.14 -6.22
N ASP A 347 -14.10 12.22 -4.89
CA ASP A 347 -13.87 13.46 -4.15
C ASP A 347 -12.37 13.80 -4.12
N TRP A 348 -11.50 12.79 -4.05
CA TRP A 348 -10.04 12.95 -4.02
C TRP A 348 -9.41 13.04 -5.42
N PHE A 349 -9.92 12.26 -6.38
CA PHE A 349 -9.35 12.06 -7.72
C PHE A 349 -10.41 12.16 -8.84
N PRO A 350 -11.10 13.32 -9.00
CA PRO A 350 -12.35 13.44 -9.75
C PRO A 350 -12.24 13.21 -11.27
N PRO A 351 -11.20 13.70 -11.98
CA PRO A 351 -10.86 13.15 -13.30
C PRO A 351 -9.54 12.38 -13.33
N HIS A 352 -9.33 11.65 -14.43
CA HIS A 352 -8.11 10.90 -14.70
C HIS A 352 -6.87 11.79 -14.52
N HIS A 353 -5.90 11.31 -13.72
CA HIS A 353 -4.65 12.03 -13.43
C HIS A 353 -4.81 13.40 -12.74
N ALA A 354 -5.93 13.66 -12.09
CA ALA A 354 -6.11 14.86 -11.27
C ALA A 354 -6.16 14.52 -9.78
N VAL A 355 -5.85 15.54 -9.00
CA VAL A 355 -5.91 15.55 -7.54
C VAL A 355 -6.67 16.82 -7.15
N SER A 356 -7.70 16.68 -6.32
CA SER A 356 -8.45 17.81 -5.77
C SER A 356 -7.79 18.34 -4.50
N GLU A 357 -8.19 19.54 -4.05
CA GLU A 357 -7.84 20.04 -2.71
C GLU A 357 -8.24 19.05 -1.61
N SER A 358 -9.39 18.38 -1.76
CA SER A 358 -9.85 17.34 -0.82
C SER A 358 -8.86 16.18 -0.67
N ALA A 359 -8.11 15.83 -1.72
CA ALA A 359 -7.05 14.82 -1.60
C ALA A 359 -5.80 15.36 -0.92
N VAL A 360 -5.40 16.60 -1.22
CA VAL A 360 -4.25 17.27 -0.58
C VAL A 360 -4.46 17.35 0.93
N ASP A 361 -5.67 17.70 1.35
CA ASP A 361 -6.04 17.85 2.75
C ASP A 361 -6.49 16.54 3.40
N LEU A 362 -6.55 15.45 2.63
CA LEU A 362 -7.14 14.16 3.02
C LEU A 362 -8.49 14.36 3.73
N VAL A 363 -9.40 15.08 3.07
CA VAL A 363 -10.72 15.42 3.61
C VAL A 363 -11.56 14.15 3.72
N CYS A 364 -12.09 13.90 4.91
CA CYS A 364 -12.95 12.78 5.22
C CYS A 364 -14.28 13.24 5.81
N ALA A 365 -15.35 12.51 5.51
CA ALA A 365 -16.64 12.68 6.14
C ALA A 365 -16.69 11.88 7.45
N TYR A 366 -17.18 12.52 8.52
CA TYR A 366 -17.34 11.89 9.83
C TYR A 366 -18.62 12.36 10.50
N THR A 367 -19.03 11.70 11.60
CA THR A 367 -20.16 12.15 12.41
C THR A 367 -19.94 11.82 13.88
N ALA A 368 -20.01 12.82 14.77
CA ALA A 368 -19.89 12.54 16.21
C ALA A 368 -21.16 11.87 16.78
N ASN A 369 -22.33 12.17 16.22
CA ASN A 369 -23.64 11.81 16.77
C ASN A 369 -24.41 10.78 15.93
N GLY A 370 -23.86 10.33 14.79
CA GLY A 370 -24.50 9.40 13.86
C GLY A 370 -25.62 10.02 13.01
N LYS A 371 -25.86 11.33 13.12
CA LYS A 371 -26.97 12.04 12.45
C LYS A 371 -26.46 13.18 11.57
N THR A 372 -25.61 14.03 12.13
CA THR A 372 -25.03 15.19 11.45
C THR A 372 -23.66 14.81 10.92
N TRP A 373 -23.48 14.88 9.61
CA TRP A 373 -22.21 14.63 8.94
C TRP A 373 -21.46 15.95 8.76
N GLY A 374 -20.20 15.95 9.16
CA GLY A 374 -19.25 17.01 8.89
C GLY A 374 -18.09 16.49 8.05
N THR A 375 -17.13 17.36 7.76
CA THR A 375 -15.88 17.02 7.12
C THR A 375 -14.71 17.43 8.00
N VAL A 376 -13.58 16.76 7.85
CA VAL A 376 -12.34 17.05 8.57
C VAL A 376 -11.14 16.81 7.66
N SER A 377 -10.12 17.66 7.75
CA SER A 377 -8.83 17.44 7.11
C SER A 377 -7.95 16.62 8.03
N LEU A 378 -7.47 15.48 7.55
CA LEU A 378 -6.52 14.64 8.30
C LEU A 378 -5.06 14.99 8.00
N ALA A 379 -4.80 15.72 6.91
CA ALA A 379 -3.46 16.21 6.61
C ALA A 379 -3.06 17.42 7.48
N ASP A 380 -4.02 18.28 7.83
CA ASP A 380 -3.76 19.47 8.65
C ASP A 380 -3.80 19.12 10.15
N ALA A 381 -2.65 19.28 10.81
CA ALA A 381 -2.51 19.07 12.26
C ALA A 381 -3.29 20.10 13.08
N ALA A 382 -3.63 21.27 12.53
CA ALA A 382 -4.50 22.24 13.20
C ALA A 382 -5.98 21.81 13.11
N ALA A 383 -6.42 21.26 11.98
CA ALA A 383 -7.77 20.76 11.79
C ALA A 383 -8.03 19.45 12.56
N TYR A 384 -7.04 18.56 12.63
CA TYR A 384 -7.10 17.32 13.41
C TYR A 384 -5.87 17.17 14.30
N PRO A 385 -5.85 17.85 15.46
CA PRO A 385 -4.73 17.82 16.38
C PRO A 385 -4.57 16.44 17.02
N PHE A 386 -3.35 15.95 17.06
CA PHE A 386 -2.97 14.71 17.74
C PHE A 386 -1.85 15.01 18.73
N ARG A 387 -2.01 14.55 19.98
CA ARG A 387 -1.02 14.72 21.04
C ARG A 387 -0.72 13.36 21.67
N PRO A 388 0.27 12.62 21.16
CA PRO A 388 0.56 11.27 21.66
C PRO A 388 0.81 11.27 23.17
N THR A 389 0.03 10.49 23.93
CA THR A 389 0.26 10.27 25.38
C THR A 389 1.43 9.32 25.63
N ILE A 390 1.68 8.44 24.68
CA ILE A 390 2.82 7.53 24.63
C ILE A 390 3.76 7.96 23.51
N THR A 391 5.07 7.78 23.65
CA THR A 391 6.00 8.01 22.54
C THR A 391 5.55 7.17 21.35
N ALA A 392 5.08 7.82 20.29
CA ALA A 392 4.60 7.12 19.11
C ALA A 392 5.72 6.19 18.62
N PRO A 393 5.40 4.91 18.32
CA PRO A 393 6.34 4.03 17.65
C PRO A 393 6.98 4.76 16.48
N LYS A 394 8.32 4.83 16.46
CA LYS A 394 9.01 5.36 15.31
C LYS A 394 8.60 4.56 14.08
N PRO A 395 8.50 5.21 12.91
CA PRO A 395 8.37 4.53 11.64
C PRO A 395 9.29 3.30 11.62
N HIS A 396 8.73 2.09 11.51
CA HIS A 396 9.55 0.88 11.46
C HIS A 396 10.41 0.87 10.20
N ASP A 397 11.58 0.23 10.25
CA ASP A 397 12.50 0.10 9.10
C ASP A 397 11.88 -0.62 7.87
N TRP A 398 10.74 -1.29 8.05
CA TRP A 398 9.99 -1.98 6.99
C TRP A 398 8.87 -1.14 6.39
N LEU A 399 8.69 0.10 6.84
CA LEU A 399 7.70 0.99 6.23
C LEU A 399 8.07 1.31 4.79
N LEU A 400 7.03 1.45 3.98
CA LEU A 400 7.17 1.94 2.65
C LEU A 400 7.37 3.46 2.74
N THR A 401 8.60 3.90 2.50
CA THR A 401 8.93 5.32 2.38
C THR A 401 9.41 5.59 0.96
N PRO A 402 8.57 6.20 0.09
CA PRO A 402 9.01 6.68 -1.19
C PRO A 402 10.21 7.61 -0.99
N PRO A 403 11.18 7.65 -1.93
CA PRO A 403 12.38 8.48 -1.80
C PRO A 403 12.08 9.98 -1.66
N TRP A 404 10.90 10.41 -2.12
CA TRP A 404 10.44 11.79 -2.15
C TRP A 404 9.47 12.13 -1.00
N ALA A 405 9.10 11.17 -0.14
CA ALA A 405 8.18 11.45 0.95
C ALA A 405 8.78 12.44 1.96
N GLY A 406 7.93 13.30 2.54
CA GLY A 406 8.34 14.40 3.39
C GLY A 406 9.06 15.56 2.68
N GLN A 407 9.17 15.53 1.34
CA GLN A 407 9.75 16.62 0.55
C GLN A 407 8.65 17.53 0.01
N ALA A 408 9.04 18.72 -0.45
CA ALA A 408 8.11 19.64 -1.10
C ALA A 408 7.30 18.91 -2.19
N PRO A 409 5.99 19.20 -2.32
CA PRO A 409 5.14 18.56 -3.32
C PRO A 409 5.78 18.63 -4.70
N LEU A 410 5.67 17.56 -5.48
CA LEU A 410 6.04 17.61 -6.89
C LEU A 410 5.17 18.70 -7.54
N THR A 411 5.78 19.72 -8.13
CA THR A 411 5.06 20.85 -8.76
C THR A 411 4.03 20.29 -9.74
N THR A 412 2.76 20.42 -9.38
CA THR A 412 1.63 19.75 -10.02
C THR A 412 1.13 20.59 -11.20
N PRO A 413 1.02 20.02 -12.42
CA PRO A 413 0.37 20.72 -13.52
C PRO A 413 -1.17 20.75 -13.38
N ASN A 414 -1.78 19.92 -12.51
CA ASN A 414 -3.22 19.68 -12.46
C ASN A 414 -3.76 19.50 -11.02
N VAL A 415 -3.69 20.53 -10.17
CA VAL A 415 -4.58 20.61 -8.99
C VAL A 415 -5.84 21.32 -9.48
N ALA A 416 -6.99 20.64 -9.36
CA ALA A 416 -8.27 21.08 -9.89
C ALA A 416 -9.11 21.82 -8.86
#